data_AF-A0A1X0SE42-F1
#
_entry.id   AF-A0A1X0SE42-F1
#
_cell.length_a   1.000
_cell.length_b   1.000
_cell.length_c   1.000
_cell.angle_alpha   90.00
_cell.angle_beta   90.00
_cell.angle_gamma   90.00
#
_symmetry.space_group_name_H-M   'P 1'
#
loop_
_entity.id
_entity.type
_entity.pdbx_description
1 polymer ?
#
loop_
_entity_poly.entity_id
_entity_poly.type
_entity_poly.pdbx_seq_one_letter_code
_entity_poly.pdbx_strand_id
1 'polypeptide(L)'
;MALPKVKTVLSTGLRPEDPTVVMECHNTEDAQSSVRAKLVVTRQGTPIWMDYLSSAILIMTSNAEFCAAGCEDGSIHVYSPAGRRILPAIVLESTPVILQSHHQWLVCITATGLLYSWDVLNVKSRIDGVSIAPVLQVAQLETDKTHKAPSIKNIRIQKNGLPILLTSSNQAFVYHTDMRVWLRISDAWYIISEFWGSARQAGDHPLAWLSSRMSAFGVDRSMNMLLDVSAATKVITLSHIEMQLAVAALLDSPTEYKDWMIYYARRLSEENAKNKVEELCKWLTGPPYAPFPDIVKWEPTILGKISKKELLAEILPLLAKNRQLQRTVAEFTSCL
;
A
#
# COMPACT_ATOMS: atom_id res chain seq x y z
N MET A 1 14.09 8.44 13.70
CA MET A 1 13.36 7.18 14.02
C MET A 1 14.06 6.48 15.18
N ALA A 2 13.36 5.65 15.98
CA ALA A 2 14.03 4.90 17.05
C ALA A 2 14.91 3.78 16.45
N LEU A 3 16.16 3.70 16.87
CA LEU A 3 17.10 2.69 16.37
C LEU A 3 16.76 1.30 16.94
N PRO A 4 16.72 0.24 16.11
CA PRO A 4 16.66 -1.12 16.60
C PRO A 4 17.88 -1.42 17.47
N LYS A 5 17.67 -2.05 18.63
CA LYS A 5 18.77 -2.53 19.47
C LYS A 5 19.34 -3.81 18.87
N VAL A 6 20.66 -3.97 18.88
CA VAL A 6 21.33 -5.23 18.57
C VAL A 6 20.81 -6.29 19.55
N LYS A 7 20.24 -7.38 19.02
CA LYS A 7 19.83 -8.54 19.79
C LYS A 7 20.79 -9.68 19.52
N THR A 8 21.08 -10.49 20.55
CA THR A 8 21.95 -11.67 20.42
C THR A 8 21.39 -12.67 19.41
N VAL A 9 20.06 -12.86 19.38
CA VAL A 9 19.38 -13.72 18.41
C VAL A 9 18.18 -12.99 17.80
N LEU A 10 18.08 -13.08 16.47
CA LEU A 10 16.92 -12.65 15.68
C LEU A 10 16.42 -13.86 14.90
N SER A 11 15.10 -14.06 14.82
CA SER A 11 14.52 -15.05 13.92
C SER A 11 13.36 -14.47 13.13
N THR A 12 13.19 -14.93 11.90
CA THR A 12 12.10 -14.55 11.00
C THR A 12 11.70 -15.76 10.17
N GLY A 13 10.41 -16.05 10.12
CA GLY A 13 9.86 -17.10 9.24
C GLY A 13 9.90 -16.65 7.79
N LEU A 14 10.31 -17.56 6.89
CA LEU A 14 10.49 -17.25 5.47
C LEU A 14 9.16 -17.04 4.72
N ARG A 15 8.07 -17.62 5.23
CA ARG A 15 6.69 -17.46 4.74
C ARG A 15 5.69 -17.60 5.89
N PRO A 16 4.59 -16.82 5.92
CA PRO A 16 3.44 -17.14 6.77
C PRO A 16 2.78 -18.49 6.40
N GLU A 17 2.93 -18.90 5.14
CA GLU A 17 2.25 -20.07 4.55
C GLU A 17 3.07 -21.36 4.59
N ASP A 18 4.39 -21.26 4.75
CA ASP A 18 5.29 -22.41 4.90
C ASP A 18 6.19 -22.17 6.13
N PRO A 19 5.73 -22.54 7.34
CA PRO A 19 6.48 -22.34 8.58
C PRO A 19 7.71 -23.25 8.68
N THR A 20 8.00 -24.05 7.64
CA THR A 20 9.10 -25.01 7.69
C THR A 20 10.46 -24.35 7.55
N VAL A 21 10.56 -23.15 6.98
CA VAL A 21 11.84 -22.47 6.75
C VAL A 21 11.98 -21.23 7.64
N VAL A 22 13.07 -21.16 8.39
CA VAL A 22 13.35 -20.09 9.37
C VAL A 22 14.71 -19.49 9.08
N MET A 23 14.77 -18.16 9.06
CA MET A 23 16.00 -17.38 8.97
C MET A 23 16.37 -16.88 10.37
N GLU A 24 17.53 -17.28 10.87
CA GLU A 24 18.04 -16.94 12.19
C GLU A 24 19.38 -16.21 12.09
N CYS A 25 19.56 -15.19 12.91
CA CYS A 25 20.83 -14.50 13.05
C CYS A 25 21.30 -14.59 14.49
N HIS A 26 22.59 -14.88 14.67
CA HIS A 26 23.30 -14.83 15.93
C HIS A 26 24.35 -13.72 15.87
N ASN A 27 24.11 -12.63 16.58
CA ASN A 27 25.09 -11.55 16.72
C ASN A 27 26.05 -11.87 17.86
N THR A 28 27.33 -11.59 17.66
CA THR A 28 28.37 -11.77 18.68
C THR A 28 28.62 -10.45 19.40
N GLU A 29 28.67 -10.50 20.73
CA GLU A 29 29.01 -9.32 21.56
C GLU A 29 30.52 -9.06 21.61
N ASP A 30 31.34 -10.02 21.18
CA ASP A 30 32.79 -9.88 21.16
C ASP A 30 33.22 -8.84 20.10
N ALA A 31 33.83 -7.76 20.58
CA ALA A 31 34.31 -6.66 19.75
C ALA A 31 35.63 -6.99 19.03
N GLN A 32 36.35 -8.04 19.45
CA GLN A 32 37.64 -8.42 18.86
C GLN A 32 37.51 -9.41 17.70
N SER A 33 36.34 -10.01 17.51
CA SER A 33 36.06 -10.92 16.39
C SER A 33 35.84 -10.15 15.09
N SER A 34 36.49 -10.57 14.00
CA SER A 34 36.24 -10.05 12.66
C SER A 34 34.86 -10.43 12.11
N VAL A 35 34.22 -11.44 12.71
CA VAL A 35 32.86 -11.88 12.42
C VAL A 35 31.94 -11.38 13.51
N ARG A 36 30.94 -10.58 13.12
CA ARG A 36 30.00 -9.92 14.04
C ARG A 36 28.61 -10.52 14.03
N ALA A 37 28.23 -11.17 12.92
CA ALA A 37 26.97 -11.87 12.82
C ALA A 37 27.10 -13.18 12.04
N LYS A 38 26.39 -14.20 12.51
CA LYS A 38 26.20 -15.48 11.82
C LYS A 38 24.75 -15.57 11.39
N LEU A 39 24.52 -15.64 10.09
CA LEU A 39 23.21 -15.82 9.48
C LEU A 39 23.02 -17.28 9.09
N VAL A 40 21.92 -17.89 9.51
CA VAL A 40 21.60 -19.30 9.25
C VAL A 40 20.17 -19.38 8.75
N VAL A 41 19.96 -20.11 7.66
CA VAL A 41 18.61 -20.48 7.21
C VAL A 41 18.43 -21.97 7.38
N THR A 42 17.40 -22.36 8.15
CA THR A 42 17.08 -23.75 8.44
C THR A 42 15.73 -24.13 7.82
N ARG A 43 15.60 -25.39 7.40
CA ARG A 43 14.33 -26.00 7.02
C ARG A 43 14.09 -27.21 7.91
N GLN A 44 13.01 -27.18 8.70
CA GLN A 44 12.68 -28.22 9.68
C GLN A 44 13.88 -28.57 10.59
N GLY A 45 14.63 -27.54 11.02
CA GLY A 45 15.84 -27.71 11.86
C GLY A 45 17.11 -28.11 11.11
N THR A 46 17.04 -28.44 9.82
CA THR A 46 18.23 -28.74 9.00
C THR A 46 18.76 -27.46 8.36
N PRO A 47 20.04 -27.09 8.53
CA PRO A 47 20.60 -25.91 7.89
C PRO A 47 20.64 -26.07 6.36
N ILE A 48 20.00 -25.15 5.64
CA ILE A 48 20.11 -25.08 4.17
C ILE A 48 21.41 -24.38 3.80
N TRP A 49 21.65 -23.21 4.40
CA TRP A 49 22.83 -22.40 4.16
C TRP A 49 23.14 -21.51 5.37
N MET A 50 24.35 -20.99 5.38
CA MET A 50 24.83 -20.05 6.37
C MET A 50 25.82 -19.06 5.76
N ASP A 51 25.85 -17.85 6.30
CA ASP A 51 26.83 -16.81 5.95
C ASP A 51 27.31 -16.08 7.21
N TYR A 52 28.47 -15.45 7.10
CA TYR A 52 29.07 -14.65 8.16
C TYR A 52 29.25 -13.21 7.68
N LEU A 53 28.85 -12.26 8.53
CA LEU A 53 28.95 -10.83 8.25
C LEU A 53 29.89 -10.14 9.23
N SER A 54 30.58 -9.12 8.73
CA SER A 54 31.51 -8.27 9.49
C SER A 54 30.80 -7.21 10.32
N SER A 55 29.48 -7.10 10.24
CA SER A 55 28.66 -6.15 11.00
C SER A 55 27.49 -6.88 11.67
N ALA A 56 27.04 -6.40 12.83
CA ALA A 56 25.89 -6.98 13.51
C ALA A 56 24.61 -6.74 12.70
N ILE A 57 23.73 -7.74 12.59
CA ILE A 57 22.44 -7.63 11.92
C ILE A 57 21.42 -7.05 12.91
N LEU A 58 20.73 -5.99 12.50
CA LEU A 58 19.69 -5.32 13.29
C LEU A 58 18.29 -5.82 12.95
N ILE A 59 18.02 -6.00 11.66
CA ILE A 59 16.71 -6.34 11.13
C ILE A 59 16.83 -7.27 9.93
N MET A 60 15.86 -8.15 9.76
CA MET A 60 15.85 -9.17 8.73
C MET A 60 14.45 -9.24 8.11
N THR A 61 14.40 -9.59 6.83
CA THR A 61 13.16 -9.87 6.13
C THR A 61 13.40 -10.96 5.10
N SER A 62 12.34 -11.67 4.74
CA SER A 62 12.44 -12.78 3.81
C SER A 62 11.11 -13.04 3.15
N ASN A 63 11.15 -13.54 1.92
CA ASN A 63 10.00 -13.98 1.17
C ASN A 63 10.35 -15.20 0.29
N ALA A 64 9.46 -15.57 -0.63
CA ALA A 64 9.68 -16.71 -1.51
C ALA A 64 10.87 -16.57 -2.48
N GLU A 65 11.23 -15.34 -2.86
CA GLU A 65 12.20 -15.02 -3.90
C GLU A 65 13.59 -14.67 -3.33
N PHE A 66 13.66 -14.06 -2.14
CA PHE A 66 14.92 -13.66 -1.53
C PHE A 66 14.82 -13.45 -0.01
N CYS A 67 15.99 -13.39 0.65
CA CYS A 67 16.17 -12.97 2.02
C CYS A 67 17.03 -11.71 2.08
N ALA A 68 16.78 -10.81 3.03
CA ALA A 68 17.59 -9.63 3.24
C ALA A 68 17.90 -9.39 4.73
N ALA A 69 19.10 -8.91 5.02
CA ALA A 69 19.57 -8.57 6.35
C ALA A 69 20.16 -7.16 6.35
N GLY A 70 19.66 -6.29 7.24
CA GLY A 70 20.14 -4.94 7.45
C GLY A 70 21.04 -4.84 8.67
N CYS A 71 22.22 -4.24 8.51
CA CYS A 71 23.29 -4.23 9.49
C CYS A 71 23.48 -2.87 10.18
N GLU A 72 24.18 -2.88 11.33
CA GLU A 72 24.48 -1.67 12.12
C GLU A 72 25.39 -0.65 11.42
N ASP A 73 26.15 -1.06 10.42
CA ASP A 73 27.00 -0.19 9.60
C ASP A 73 26.25 0.53 8.46
N GLY A 74 24.93 0.32 8.36
CA GLY A 74 24.12 0.87 7.27
C GLY A 74 24.13 0.03 5.99
N SER A 75 24.71 -1.17 6.01
CA SER A 75 24.68 -2.09 4.88
C SER A 75 23.44 -3.00 4.86
N ILE A 76 22.96 -3.35 3.67
CA ILE A 76 21.95 -4.39 3.46
C ILE A 76 22.53 -5.48 2.57
N HIS A 77 22.46 -6.72 3.04
CA HIS A 77 22.82 -7.92 2.30
C HIS A 77 21.58 -8.65 1.80
N VAL A 78 21.60 -9.08 0.54
CA VAL A 78 20.48 -9.79 -0.09
C VAL A 78 20.94 -11.14 -0.64
N TYR A 79 20.20 -12.19 -0.29
CA TYR A 79 20.47 -13.58 -0.61
C TYR A 79 19.32 -14.22 -1.37
N SER A 80 19.63 -15.15 -2.26
CA SER A 80 18.65 -16.07 -2.82
C SER A 80 18.19 -17.04 -1.74
N PRO A 81 17.09 -17.79 -1.96
CA PRO A 81 16.60 -18.78 -1.00
C PRO A 81 17.63 -19.89 -0.73
N ALA A 82 18.56 -20.12 -1.67
CA ALA A 82 19.66 -21.07 -1.56
C ALA A 82 20.97 -20.47 -1.00
N GLY A 83 20.97 -19.20 -0.57
CA GLY A 83 22.14 -18.57 0.08
C GLY A 83 23.12 -17.88 -0.86
N ARG A 84 22.82 -17.78 -2.17
CA ARG A 84 23.66 -17.02 -3.10
C ARG A 84 23.44 -15.52 -2.91
N ARG A 85 24.50 -14.72 -2.79
CA ARG A 85 24.39 -13.25 -2.80
C ARG A 85 23.82 -12.78 -4.15
N ILE A 86 22.69 -12.08 -4.13
CA ILE A 86 22.01 -11.60 -5.35
C ILE A 86 22.75 -10.38 -5.91
N LEU A 87 23.22 -9.50 -5.03
CA LEU A 87 24.03 -8.33 -5.36
C LEU A 87 25.05 -8.05 -4.24
N PRO A 88 26.06 -7.20 -4.50
CA PRO A 88 26.91 -6.64 -3.45
C PRO A 88 26.10 -5.92 -2.36
N ALA A 89 26.71 -5.69 -1.19
CA ALA A 89 26.04 -5.01 -0.09
C ALA A 89 25.56 -3.62 -0.51
N ILE A 90 24.27 -3.33 -0.30
CA ILE A 90 23.70 -2.00 -0.51
C ILE A 90 24.15 -1.13 0.66
N VAL A 91 24.83 -0.03 0.38
CA VAL A 91 25.26 0.92 1.42
C VAL A 91 24.27 2.07 1.48
N LEU A 92 23.71 2.31 2.66
CA LEU A 92 22.78 3.39 2.93
C LEU A 92 23.48 4.56 3.63
N GLU A 93 22.81 5.71 3.63
CA GLU A 93 23.23 6.92 4.33
C GLU A 93 23.11 6.79 5.86
N SER A 94 22.31 5.84 6.34
CA SER A 94 22.08 5.59 7.76
C SER A 94 21.59 4.17 8.00
N THR A 95 21.69 3.71 9.25
CA THR A 95 21.22 2.39 9.68
C THR A 95 19.75 2.13 9.30
N PRO A 96 19.44 0.95 8.74
CA PRO A 96 18.08 0.57 8.40
C PRO A 96 17.28 0.28 9.68
N VAL A 97 16.08 0.85 9.80
CA VAL A 97 15.20 0.74 10.97
C VAL A 97 13.98 -0.12 10.68
N ILE A 98 13.43 -0.03 9.47
CA ILE A 98 12.33 -0.86 8.99
C ILE A 98 12.76 -1.50 7.68
N LEU A 99 12.62 -2.82 7.58
CA LEU A 99 12.96 -3.58 6.38
C LEU A 99 11.83 -4.57 6.10
N GLN A 100 11.28 -4.53 4.88
CA GLN A 100 10.19 -5.40 4.48
C GLN A 100 10.36 -5.85 3.02
N SER A 101 10.14 -7.13 2.78
CA SER A 101 10.16 -7.70 1.43
C SER A 101 8.79 -8.24 1.00
N HIS A 102 8.44 -8.08 -0.27
CA HIS A 102 7.28 -8.72 -0.90
C HIS A 102 7.54 -8.95 -2.39
N HIS A 103 7.45 -10.21 -2.85
CA HIS A 103 7.88 -10.63 -4.19
C HIS A 103 9.29 -10.12 -4.54
N GLN A 104 9.45 -9.40 -5.65
CA GLN A 104 10.75 -8.86 -6.09
C GLN A 104 11.17 -7.58 -5.34
N TRP A 105 10.31 -7.04 -4.48
CA TRP A 105 10.50 -5.72 -3.92
C TRP A 105 11.02 -5.75 -2.49
N LEU A 106 11.96 -4.83 -2.21
CA LEU A 106 12.49 -4.54 -0.88
C LEU A 106 12.23 -3.09 -0.53
N VAL A 107 11.73 -2.85 0.68
CA VAL A 107 11.56 -1.52 1.25
C VAL A 107 12.42 -1.36 2.47
N CYS A 108 13.09 -0.21 2.54
CA CYS A 108 13.87 0.19 3.70
C CYS A 108 13.46 1.59 4.16
N ILE A 109 13.32 1.78 5.47
CA ILE A 109 13.32 3.10 6.09
C ILE A 109 14.53 3.19 7.00
N THR A 110 15.32 4.24 6.82
CA THR A 110 16.54 4.50 7.58
C THR A 110 16.29 5.33 8.84
N ALA A 111 17.28 5.44 9.71
CA ALA A 111 17.14 6.16 10.98
C ALA A 111 16.95 7.67 10.81
N THR A 112 17.52 8.23 9.74
CA THR A 112 17.34 9.61 9.24
C THR A 112 15.92 9.85 8.69
N GLY A 113 15.13 8.79 8.46
CA GLY A 113 13.77 8.90 7.95
C GLY A 113 13.70 9.01 6.42
N LEU A 114 14.63 8.39 5.70
CA LEU A 114 14.52 8.24 4.26
C LEU A 114 13.88 6.88 3.92
N LEU A 115 12.95 6.91 2.97
CA LEU A 115 12.28 5.75 2.43
C LEU A 115 12.95 5.36 1.10
N TYR A 116 13.23 4.07 0.98
CA TYR A 116 13.75 3.44 -0.21
C TYR A 116 12.86 2.28 -0.64
N SER A 117 12.73 2.09 -1.96
CA SER A 117 12.09 0.92 -2.53
C SER A 117 12.87 0.45 -3.76
N TRP A 118 13.29 -0.81 -3.75
CA TRP A 118 14.07 -1.42 -4.83
C TRP A 118 13.40 -2.67 -5.37
N ASP A 119 13.42 -2.81 -6.69
CA ASP A 119 13.28 -4.10 -7.37
C ASP A 119 14.63 -4.80 -7.32
N VAL A 120 14.74 -5.76 -6.41
CA VAL A 120 16.00 -6.42 -6.11
C VAL A 120 16.36 -7.46 -7.18
N LEU A 121 15.35 -8.06 -7.81
CA LEU A 121 15.57 -9.07 -8.85
C LEU A 121 15.99 -8.45 -10.17
N ASN A 122 15.42 -7.28 -10.52
CA ASN A 122 15.78 -6.55 -11.73
C ASN A 122 16.83 -5.45 -11.50
N VAL A 123 17.31 -5.28 -10.26
CA VAL A 123 18.31 -4.27 -9.85
C VAL A 123 17.89 -2.86 -10.30
N LYS A 124 16.67 -2.46 -9.94
CA LYS A 124 16.11 -1.13 -10.24
C LYS A 124 15.63 -0.43 -8.97
N SER A 125 15.77 0.89 -8.93
CA SER A 125 15.17 1.71 -7.88
C SER A 125 13.79 2.19 -8.30
N ARG A 126 12.82 2.12 -7.38
CA ARG A 126 11.48 2.71 -7.53
C ARG A 126 11.34 3.99 -6.72
N ILE A 127 11.88 4.00 -5.50
CA ILE A 127 11.94 5.16 -4.62
C ILE A 127 13.36 5.27 -4.10
N ASP A 128 13.95 6.47 -4.27
CA ASP A 128 15.32 6.77 -3.90
C ASP A 128 15.35 7.90 -2.87
N GLY A 129 15.57 7.56 -1.60
CA GLY A 129 15.87 8.53 -0.55
C GLY A 129 14.79 9.55 -0.24
N VAL A 130 13.52 9.15 -0.21
CA VAL A 130 12.41 10.11 0.02
C VAL A 130 12.14 10.30 1.50
N SER A 131 12.17 11.55 1.97
CA SER A 131 11.88 11.88 3.37
C SER A 131 10.43 11.55 3.76
N ILE A 132 10.27 10.85 4.90
CA ILE A 132 8.97 10.59 5.54
C ILE A 132 8.52 11.74 6.47
N ALA A 133 9.32 12.80 6.62
CA ALA A 133 9.00 13.89 7.53
C ALA A 133 7.62 14.53 7.28
N PRO A 134 7.18 14.77 6.02
CA PRO A 134 5.83 15.31 5.77
C PRO A 134 4.71 14.41 6.29
N VAL A 135 4.88 13.09 6.15
CA VAL A 135 3.92 12.09 6.65
C VAL A 135 3.83 12.14 8.18
N LEU A 136 4.97 12.27 8.86
CA LEU A 136 5.01 12.37 10.31
C LEU A 136 4.47 13.72 10.82
N GLN A 137 4.68 14.81 10.09
CA GLN A 137 4.20 16.13 10.50
C GLN A 137 2.68 16.27 10.40
N VAL A 138 2.06 15.75 9.33
CA VAL A 138 0.59 15.79 9.16
C VAL A 138 -0.12 15.02 10.29
N ALA A 139 0.51 13.96 10.81
CA ALA A 139 -0.02 13.19 11.93
C ALA A 139 0.01 13.94 13.29
N GLN A 140 0.58 15.15 13.37
CA GLN A 140 0.65 15.97 14.60
C GLN A 140 -0.48 17.00 14.73
N LEU A 141 -1.32 17.19 13.72
CA LEU A 141 -2.28 18.31 13.65
C LEU A 141 -3.51 18.20 14.57
N GLU A 142 -3.59 17.22 15.46
CA GLU A 142 -4.61 17.19 16.53
C GLU A 142 -4.14 18.04 17.72
N THR A 143 -4.61 19.29 17.78
CA THR A 143 -3.98 20.39 18.53
C THR A 143 -4.22 20.44 20.05
N ASP A 144 -4.99 19.53 20.66
CA ASP A 144 -5.50 19.75 22.02
C ASP A 144 -5.00 18.81 23.13
N LYS A 145 -4.10 17.86 22.85
CA LYS A 145 -3.52 17.00 23.90
C LYS A 145 -2.02 16.79 23.69
N THR A 146 -1.28 16.47 24.76
CA THR A 146 0.11 16.00 24.67
C THR A 146 0.14 14.65 23.94
N HIS A 147 0.18 14.67 22.61
CA HIS A 147 0.20 13.46 21.81
C HIS A 147 1.61 12.87 21.77
N LYS A 148 1.69 11.53 21.85
CA LYS A 148 2.93 10.80 21.54
C LYS A 148 3.37 11.20 20.13
N ALA A 149 4.67 11.43 19.95
CA ALA A 149 5.23 11.72 18.63
C ALA A 149 4.76 10.66 17.62
N PRO A 150 4.26 11.08 16.43
CA PRO A 150 3.73 10.15 15.46
C PRO A 150 4.83 9.21 14.99
N SER A 151 4.50 7.94 14.91
CA SER A 151 5.41 6.88 14.49
C SER A 151 4.79 6.06 13.36
N ILE A 152 5.64 5.40 12.59
CA ILE A 152 5.18 4.43 11.60
C ILE A 152 4.82 3.15 12.36
N LYS A 153 3.54 2.77 12.33
CA LYS A 153 3.03 1.53 12.93
C LYS A 153 3.28 0.34 12.04
N ASN A 154 3.05 0.52 10.74
CA ASN A 154 3.13 -0.58 9.79
C ASN A 154 3.51 -0.08 8.40
N ILE A 155 4.10 -0.97 7.63
CA ILE A 155 4.42 -0.75 6.22
C ILE A 155 4.00 -1.98 5.44
N ARG A 156 3.54 -1.77 4.21
CA ARG A 156 3.30 -2.86 3.24
C ARG A 156 3.68 -2.41 1.86
N ILE A 157 4.58 -3.15 1.22
CA ILE A 157 4.85 -2.96 -0.21
C ILE A 157 3.90 -3.74 -1.10
N GLN A 158 3.43 -3.09 -2.15
CA GLN A 158 2.56 -3.66 -3.17
C GLN A 158 3.34 -4.28 -4.33
N LYS A 159 2.64 -5.04 -5.18
CA LYS A 159 3.21 -5.70 -6.37
C LYS A 159 3.76 -4.71 -7.41
N ASN A 160 3.28 -3.47 -7.40
CA ASN A 160 3.78 -2.38 -8.26
C ASN A 160 4.99 -1.64 -7.66
N GLY A 161 5.51 -2.09 -6.51
CA GLY A 161 6.66 -1.49 -5.84
C GLY A 161 6.34 -0.26 -4.99
N LEU A 162 5.07 0.12 -4.83
CA LEU A 162 4.69 1.25 -3.99
C LEU A 162 4.49 0.80 -2.53
N PRO A 163 5.20 1.40 -1.56
CA PRO A 163 4.97 1.18 -0.14
C PRO A 163 3.78 1.99 0.37
N ILE A 164 2.94 1.34 1.16
CA ILE A 164 1.88 1.95 1.96
C ILE A 164 2.43 2.14 3.37
N LEU A 165 2.50 3.39 3.82
CA LEU A 165 2.88 3.73 5.19
C LEU A 165 1.63 3.91 6.04
N LEU A 166 1.57 3.21 7.17
CA LEU A 166 0.54 3.40 8.18
C LEU A 166 1.14 4.05 9.43
N THR A 167 0.58 5.18 9.82
CA THR A 167 1.02 5.96 10.97
C THR A 167 0.29 5.58 12.25
N SER A 168 0.80 6.04 13.39
CA SER A 168 0.19 5.82 14.70
C SER A 168 -1.18 6.47 14.87
N SER A 169 -1.47 7.54 14.10
CA SER A 169 -2.75 8.24 14.03
C SER A 169 -3.79 7.54 13.13
N ASN A 170 -3.54 6.28 12.73
CA ASN A 170 -4.42 5.53 11.81
C ASN A 170 -4.66 6.31 10.51
N GLN A 171 -3.63 6.94 9.97
CA GLN A 171 -3.64 7.53 8.64
C GLN A 171 -2.67 6.75 7.74
N ALA A 172 -3.04 6.60 6.48
CA ALA A 172 -2.23 5.89 5.51
C ALA A 172 -1.80 6.78 4.35
N PHE A 173 -0.55 6.61 3.94
CA PHE A 173 0.10 7.43 2.93
C PHE A 173 0.85 6.58 1.91
N VAL A 174 0.90 7.06 0.67
CA VAL A 174 1.65 6.47 -0.44
C VAL A 174 2.41 7.57 -1.15
N TYR A 175 3.62 7.29 -1.59
CA TYR A 175 4.40 8.23 -2.39
C TYR A 175 4.09 8.06 -3.88
N HIS A 176 3.67 9.13 -4.54
CA HIS A 176 3.46 9.14 -5.98
C HIS A 176 4.79 9.41 -6.68
N THR A 177 5.30 8.45 -7.46
CA THR A 177 6.64 8.53 -8.07
C THR A 177 6.76 9.64 -9.11
N ASP A 178 5.72 9.85 -9.92
CA ASP A 178 5.82 10.80 -11.05
C ASP A 178 5.64 12.25 -10.58
N MET A 179 4.66 12.51 -9.72
CA MET A 179 4.46 13.81 -9.08
C MET A 179 5.48 14.10 -7.97
N ARG A 180 6.19 13.10 -7.47
CA ARG A 180 7.15 13.18 -6.36
C ARG A 180 6.58 13.74 -5.05
N VAL A 181 5.33 13.40 -4.73
CA VAL A 181 4.63 13.88 -3.53
C VAL A 181 4.02 12.75 -2.72
N TRP A 182 3.83 13.00 -1.43
CA TRP A 182 3.06 12.14 -0.54
C TRP A 182 1.56 12.35 -0.74
N LEU A 183 0.84 11.27 -1.00
CA LEU A 183 -0.61 11.23 -1.08
C LEU A 183 -1.17 10.54 0.15
N ARG A 184 -2.20 11.14 0.75
CA ARG A 184 -2.96 10.53 1.83
C ARG A 184 -4.05 9.65 1.22
N ILE A 185 -4.01 8.35 1.51
CA ILE A 185 -4.91 7.35 0.94
C ILE A 185 -6.00 6.88 1.93
N SER A 186 -5.85 7.22 3.21
CA SER A 186 -6.87 6.97 4.23
C SER A 186 -6.94 8.15 5.19
N ASP A 187 -8.18 8.55 5.52
CA ASP A 187 -8.49 9.66 6.41
C ASP A 187 -9.63 9.27 7.35
N ALA A 188 -9.50 9.59 8.63
CA ALA A 188 -10.54 9.40 9.64
C ALA A 188 -11.83 10.17 9.30
N TRP A 189 -11.74 11.20 8.44
CA TRP A 189 -12.91 11.90 7.91
C TRP A 189 -13.98 10.97 7.32
N TYR A 190 -13.56 9.86 6.70
CA TYR A 190 -14.48 8.92 6.05
C TYR A 190 -15.08 7.87 7.02
N ILE A 191 -14.87 7.99 8.33
CA ILE A 191 -15.33 7.01 9.32
C ILE A 191 -16.84 6.79 9.33
N ILE A 192 -17.62 7.80 8.96
CA ILE A 192 -19.09 7.73 8.90
C ILE A 192 -19.59 7.04 7.63
N SER A 193 -18.72 6.77 6.66
CA SER A 193 -19.10 6.04 5.45
C SER A 193 -19.50 4.60 5.80
N GLU A 194 -20.57 4.11 5.17
CA GLU A 194 -21.01 2.71 5.31
C GLU A 194 -19.93 1.69 4.90
N PHE A 195 -18.94 2.11 4.11
CA PHE A 195 -17.83 1.27 3.66
C PHE A 195 -16.59 1.36 4.54
N TRP A 196 -16.59 2.21 5.59
CA TRP A 196 -15.45 2.34 6.49
C TRP A 196 -15.20 1.05 7.27
N GLY A 197 -13.98 0.53 7.21
CA GLY A 197 -13.57 -0.66 7.94
C GLY A 197 -14.24 -1.96 7.47
N SER A 198 -15.04 -1.90 6.42
CA SER A 198 -15.61 -3.07 5.74
C SER A 198 -14.49 -3.75 4.96
N ALA A 199 -13.75 -4.62 5.63
CA ALA A 199 -12.79 -5.52 4.99
C ALA A 199 -13.57 -6.47 4.07
N ARG A 200 -13.77 -6.05 2.82
CA ARG A 200 -14.41 -6.86 1.80
C ARG A 200 -13.42 -7.93 1.36
N GLN A 201 -13.91 -9.17 1.34
CA GLN A 201 -13.21 -10.42 0.99
C GLN A 201 -11.69 -10.37 1.21
N ALA A 202 -11.24 -10.98 2.32
CA ALA A 202 -9.85 -11.07 2.75
C ALA A 202 -8.95 -11.83 1.76
N GLY A 203 -8.73 -11.26 0.58
CA GLY A 203 -7.64 -11.60 -0.33
C GLY A 203 -6.41 -10.75 -0.03
N ASP A 204 -5.31 -11.02 -0.74
CA ASP A 204 -4.04 -10.27 -0.71
C ASP A 204 -4.17 -8.84 -1.31
N HIS A 205 -5.35 -8.24 -1.27
CA HIS A 205 -5.61 -6.95 -1.89
C HIS A 205 -5.18 -5.77 -0.98
N PRO A 206 -4.71 -4.64 -1.56
CA PRO A 206 -4.21 -3.50 -0.80
C PRO A 206 -5.25 -2.82 0.10
N LEU A 207 -6.44 -2.50 -0.42
CA LEU A 207 -7.46 -1.76 0.34
C LEU A 207 -8.15 -2.64 1.37
N ALA A 208 -8.37 -3.92 1.05
CA ALA A 208 -8.85 -4.92 2.01
C ALA A 208 -7.89 -5.05 3.21
N TRP A 209 -6.58 -5.11 2.97
CA TRP A 209 -5.59 -5.10 4.05
C TRP A 209 -5.57 -3.78 4.82
N LEU A 210 -5.66 -2.64 4.11
CA LEU A 210 -5.65 -1.34 4.76
C LEU A 210 -6.85 -1.20 5.69
N SER A 211 -8.05 -1.52 5.21
CA SER A 211 -9.28 -1.48 5.99
C SER A 211 -9.24 -2.43 7.20
N SER A 212 -8.69 -3.64 7.06
CA SER A 212 -8.57 -4.58 8.18
C SER A 212 -7.62 -4.07 9.27
N ARG A 213 -6.49 -3.45 8.88
CA ARG A 213 -5.56 -2.81 9.81
C ARG A 213 -6.22 -1.62 10.50
N MET A 214 -6.91 -0.77 9.76
CA MET A 214 -7.60 0.40 10.30
C MET A 214 -8.69 0.03 11.31
N SER A 215 -9.47 -1.02 11.04
CA SER A 215 -10.46 -1.55 11.99
C SER A 215 -9.81 -2.13 13.24
N ALA A 216 -8.69 -2.84 13.11
CA ALA A 216 -7.97 -3.41 14.25
C ALA A 216 -7.39 -2.35 15.20
N PHE A 217 -7.14 -1.13 14.72
CA PHE A 217 -6.61 -0.04 15.52
C PHE A 217 -7.68 0.84 16.18
N GLY A 218 -8.95 0.41 16.17
CA GLY A 218 -9.99 0.94 17.06
C GLY A 218 -10.27 2.43 16.90
N VAL A 219 -10.50 2.92 15.67
CA VAL A 219 -11.06 4.26 15.51
C VAL A 219 -12.51 4.24 15.98
N ASP A 220 -12.77 4.92 17.09
CA ASP A 220 -14.06 4.93 17.75
C ASP A 220 -15.09 5.67 16.87
N ARG A 221 -16.08 4.92 16.34
CA ARG A 221 -17.19 5.49 15.54
C ARG A 221 -18.07 6.45 16.36
N SER A 222 -17.88 6.47 17.68
CA SER A 222 -18.63 7.28 18.65
C SER A 222 -18.48 8.79 18.47
N MET A 223 -17.37 9.27 17.88
CA MET A 223 -17.03 10.70 17.92
C MET A 223 -17.86 11.63 17.03
N ASN A 224 -18.67 11.14 16.08
CA ASN A 224 -19.34 12.02 15.11
C ASN A 224 -20.88 11.87 15.06
N MET A 225 -21.51 11.42 16.15
CA MET A 225 -22.97 11.33 16.28
C MET A 225 -23.67 12.71 16.47
N LEU A 226 -23.14 13.78 15.85
CA LEU A 226 -23.60 15.17 16.03
C LEU A 226 -23.95 15.90 14.72
N LEU A 227 -23.79 15.25 13.56
CA LEU A 227 -24.22 15.81 12.27
C LEU A 227 -25.65 15.33 11.96
N ASP A 228 -26.46 16.15 11.28
CA ASP A 228 -27.76 15.70 10.77
C ASP A 228 -27.54 14.56 9.74
N VAL A 229 -27.63 13.33 10.24
CA VAL A 229 -26.78 12.22 9.80
C VAL A 229 -27.11 11.78 8.38
N SER A 230 -28.33 11.93 7.88
CA SER A 230 -28.73 11.22 6.65
C SER A 230 -28.16 11.83 5.36
N ALA A 231 -28.26 13.16 5.18
CA ALA A 231 -27.84 13.81 3.93
C ALA A 231 -26.32 13.96 3.85
N ALA A 232 -25.67 14.37 4.95
CA ALA A 232 -24.21 14.51 5.01
C ALA A 232 -23.50 13.16 4.84
N THR A 233 -24.03 12.08 5.40
CA THR A 233 -23.43 10.73 5.27
C THR A 233 -23.44 10.24 3.83
N LYS A 234 -24.46 10.57 3.03
CA LYS A 234 -24.51 10.22 1.59
C LYS A 234 -23.39 10.90 0.82
N VAL A 235 -23.24 12.22 0.97
CA VAL A 235 -22.18 13.01 0.32
C VAL A 235 -20.78 12.52 0.72
N ILE A 236 -20.58 12.24 2.02
CA ILE A 236 -19.29 11.74 2.52
C ILE A 236 -19.03 10.31 2.03
N THR A 237 -20.06 9.47 1.91
CA THR A 237 -19.93 8.12 1.35
C THR A 237 -19.57 8.16 -0.14
N LEU A 238 -20.20 9.04 -0.93
CA LEU A 238 -19.83 9.20 -2.34
C LEU A 238 -18.37 9.65 -2.48
N SER A 239 -17.96 10.65 -1.69
CA SER A 239 -16.57 11.13 -1.64
C SER A 239 -15.58 10.04 -1.21
N HIS A 240 -16.00 9.16 -0.28
CA HIS A 240 -15.20 8.02 0.13
C HIS A 240 -15.03 7.01 -1.01
N ILE A 241 -16.08 6.69 -1.76
CA ILE A 241 -15.97 5.78 -2.92
C ILE A 241 -15.03 6.36 -3.98
N GLU A 242 -15.11 7.65 -4.28
CA GLU A 242 -14.22 8.34 -5.22
C GLU A 242 -12.75 8.25 -4.77
N MET A 243 -12.49 8.44 -3.48
CA MET A 243 -11.16 8.21 -2.89
C MET A 243 -10.72 6.76 -3.07
N GLN A 244 -11.57 5.77 -2.77
CA GLN A 244 -11.23 4.35 -2.91
C GLN A 244 -10.95 3.96 -4.36
N LEU A 245 -11.67 4.52 -5.33
CA LEU A 245 -11.38 4.36 -6.76
C LEU A 245 -9.99 4.90 -7.12
N ALA A 246 -9.66 6.12 -6.67
CA ALA A 246 -8.36 6.74 -6.91
C ALA A 246 -7.22 5.93 -6.28
N VAL A 247 -7.41 5.44 -5.05
CA VAL A 247 -6.41 4.64 -4.34
C VAL A 247 -6.27 3.25 -4.98
N ALA A 248 -7.36 2.60 -5.41
CA ALA A 248 -7.29 1.32 -6.11
C ALA A 248 -6.50 1.42 -7.41
N ALA A 249 -6.67 2.54 -8.16
CA ALA A 249 -5.87 2.82 -9.34
C ALA A 249 -4.39 3.05 -9.00
N LEU A 250 -4.10 3.84 -7.96
CA LEU A 250 -2.73 4.12 -7.52
C LEU A 250 -1.99 2.85 -7.05
N LEU A 251 -2.69 1.93 -6.39
CA LEU A 251 -2.13 0.68 -5.86
C LEU A 251 -2.13 -0.47 -6.88
N ASP A 252 -2.49 -0.19 -8.14
CA ASP A 252 -2.58 -1.18 -9.22
C ASP A 252 -3.43 -2.41 -8.86
N SER A 253 -4.60 -2.17 -8.27
CA SER A 253 -5.54 -3.19 -7.83
C SER A 253 -6.80 -3.19 -8.71
N PRO A 254 -6.80 -3.91 -9.86
CA PRO A 254 -7.90 -3.89 -10.82
C PRO A 254 -9.19 -4.50 -10.28
N THR A 255 -9.09 -5.54 -9.45
CA THR A 255 -10.26 -6.20 -8.84
C THR A 255 -10.98 -5.24 -7.90
N GLU A 256 -10.23 -4.59 -6.99
CA GLU A 256 -10.80 -3.60 -6.07
C GLU A 256 -11.33 -2.38 -6.84
N TYR A 257 -10.62 -1.92 -7.86
CA TYR A 257 -11.08 -0.81 -8.70
C TYR A 257 -12.44 -1.12 -9.35
N LYS A 258 -12.59 -2.32 -9.92
CA LYS A 258 -13.85 -2.76 -10.52
C LYS A 258 -14.99 -2.79 -9.50
N ASP A 259 -14.75 -3.39 -8.33
CA ASP A 259 -15.75 -3.46 -7.26
C ASP A 259 -16.19 -2.06 -6.81
N TRP A 260 -15.24 -1.16 -6.57
CA TRP A 260 -15.51 0.23 -6.20
C TRP A 260 -16.25 1.00 -7.30
N MET A 261 -15.97 0.73 -8.57
CA MET A 261 -16.69 1.34 -9.69
C MET A 261 -18.16 0.92 -9.72
N ILE A 262 -18.44 -0.36 -9.46
CA ILE A 262 -19.82 -0.88 -9.36
C ILE A 262 -20.57 -0.19 -8.21
N TYR A 263 -19.92 0.01 -7.06
CA TYR A 263 -20.51 0.75 -5.94
C TYR A 263 -20.73 2.23 -6.28
N TYR A 264 -19.78 2.86 -6.97
CA TYR A 264 -19.88 4.23 -7.44
C TYR A 264 -21.10 4.41 -8.35
N ALA A 265 -21.24 3.57 -9.38
CA ALA A 265 -22.38 3.59 -10.28
C ALA A 265 -23.72 3.41 -9.56
N ARG A 266 -23.78 2.47 -8.61
CA ARG A 266 -24.98 2.26 -7.78
C ARG A 266 -25.34 3.50 -6.97
N ARG A 267 -24.36 4.13 -6.31
CA ARG A 267 -24.59 5.34 -5.51
C ARG A 267 -24.97 6.55 -6.37
N LEU A 268 -24.34 6.74 -7.52
CA LEU A 268 -24.74 7.77 -8.48
C LEU A 268 -26.19 7.60 -8.95
N SER A 269 -26.62 6.35 -9.17
CA SER A 269 -28.01 6.04 -9.52
C SER A 269 -28.99 6.37 -8.38
N GLU A 270 -28.64 6.07 -7.14
CA GLU A 270 -29.49 6.36 -5.96
C GLU A 270 -29.57 7.86 -5.64
N GLU A 271 -28.49 8.61 -5.84
CA GLU A 271 -28.43 10.06 -5.58
C GLU A 271 -28.89 10.93 -6.75
N ASN A 272 -29.24 10.30 -7.89
CA ASN A 272 -29.70 11.00 -9.10
C ASN A 272 -28.68 12.04 -9.62
N ALA A 273 -27.39 11.75 -9.50
CA ALA A 273 -26.29 12.63 -9.89
C ALA A 273 -26.02 12.58 -11.40
N LYS A 274 -26.97 13.09 -12.20
CA LYS A 274 -26.98 13.01 -13.68
C LYS A 274 -25.66 13.43 -14.33
N ASN A 275 -25.08 14.56 -13.92
CA ASN A 275 -23.84 15.08 -14.49
C ASN A 275 -22.66 14.11 -14.30
N LYS A 276 -22.53 13.51 -13.10
CA LYS A 276 -21.48 12.52 -12.80
C LYS A 276 -21.70 11.22 -13.56
N VAL A 277 -22.96 10.81 -13.78
CA VAL A 277 -23.30 9.64 -14.60
C VAL A 277 -22.92 9.87 -16.06
N GLU A 278 -23.27 11.03 -16.62
CA GLU A 278 -22.89 11.39 -17.99
C GLU A 278 -21.37 11.46 -18.16
N GLU A 279 -20.66 12.08 -17.22
CA GLU A 279 -19.20 12.14 -17.21
C GLU A 279 -18.57 10.74 -17.19
N LEU A 280 -19.06 9.86 -16.30
CA LEU A 280 -18.60 8.48 -16.21
C LEU A 280 -18.83 7.71 -17.50
N CYS A 281 -20.03 7.77 -18.08
CA CYS A 281 -20.36 7.08 -19.32
C CYS A 281 -19.51 7.60 -20.49
N LYS A 282 -19.37 8.93 -20.64
CA LYS A 282 -18.51 9.56 -21.66
C LYS A 282 -17.06 9.08 -21.54
N TRP A 283 -16.52 9.04 -20.33
CA TRP A 283 -15.16 8.58 -20.08
C TRP A 283 -14.95 7.10 -20.41
N LEU A 284 -15.95 6.25 -20.11
CA LEU A 284 -15.91 4.82 -20.44
C LEU A 284 -16.08 4.54 -21.95
N THR A 285 -16.91 5.30 -22.65
CA THR A 285 -17.14 5.12 -24.10
C THR A 285 -15.92 5.53 -24.93
N GLY A 286 -15.27 6.64 -24.58
CA GLY A 286 -14.11 7.18 -25.30
C GLY A 286 -14.45 8.20 -26.39
N PRO A 287 -13.51 8.49 -27.31
CA PRO A 287 -13.67 9.49 -28.35
C PRO A 287 -14.98 9.29 -29.16
N PRO A 288 -15.76 10.36 -29.42
CA PRO A 288 -15.41 11.79 -29.32
C PRO A 288 -15.52 12.39 -27.91
N TYR A 289 -15.98 11.64 -26.92
CA TYR A 289 -16.29 12.15 -25.58
C TYR A 289 -15.11 12.15 -24.60
N ALA A 290 -13.88 11.92 -25.09
CA ALA A 290 -12.69 11.91 -24.25
C ALA A 290 -12.48 13.31 -23.64
N PRO A 291 -12.36 13.44 -22.31
CA PRO A 291 -12.08 14.71 -21.67
C PRO A 291 -10.67 15.19 -22.08
N PHE A 292 -10.58 16.43 -22.56
CA PHE A 292 -9.33 17.06 -23.00
C PHE A 292 -8.55 16.23 -24.05
N PRO A 293 -9.10 16.01 -25.26
CA PRO A 293 -8.52 15.12 -26.26
C PRO A 293 -7.11 15.52 -26.71
N ASP A 294 -6.76 16.80 -26.60
CA ASP A 294 -5.43 17.33 -26.94
C ASP A 294 -4.39 17.13 -25.82
N ILE A 295 -4.84 16.83 -24.59
CA ILE A 295 -4.00 16.79 -23.38
C ILE A 295 -3.93 15.37 -22.80
N VAL A 296 -5.05 14.65 -22.78
CA VAL A 296 -5.19 13.32 -22.19
C VAL A 296 -5.55 12.32 -23.28
N LYS A 297 -4.59 11.48 -23.63
CA LYS A 297 -4.84 10.36 -24.56
C LYS A 297 -5.79 9.38 -23.90
N TRP A 298 -6.93 9.13 -24.54
CA TRP A 298 -7.87 8.12 -24.05
C TRP A 298 -7.31 6.71 -24.27
N GLU A 299 -7.23 5.93 -23.19
CA GLU A 299 -6.88 4.52 -23.23
C GLU A 299 -8.13 3.64 -23.13
N PRO A 300 -8.25 2.55 -23.92
CA PRO A 300 -9.41 1.67 -23.92
C PRO A 300 -9.48 0.76 -22.70
N THR A 301 -8.38 0.60 -21.98
CA THR A 301 -8.26 -0.23 -20.80
C THR A 301 -7.90 0.60 -19.58
N ILE A 302 -8.39 0.18 -18.41
CA ILE A 302 -8.01 0.71 -17.10
C ILE A 302 -7.06 -0.29 -16.46
N LEU A 303 -5.90 0.19 -15.98
CA LEU A 303 -4.85 -0.64 -15.37
C LEU A 303 -4.37 -1.79 -16.30
N GLY A 304 -4.49 -1.60 -17.62
CA GLY A 304 -4.15 -2.60 -18.63
C GLY A 304 -4.98 -3.89 -18.63
N LYS A 305 -5.95 -4.03 -17.72
CA LYS A 305 -6.65 -5.30 -17.45
C LYS A 305 -8.17 -5.21 -17.59
N ILE A 306 -8.75 -4.03 -17.39
CA ILE A 306 -10.20 -3.83 -17.42
C ILE A 306 -10.57 -3.10 -18.69
N SER A 307 -11.38 -3.72 -19.56
CA SER A 307 -11.94 -3.03 -20.74
C SER A 307 -12.98 -2.01 -20.29
N LYS A 308 -12.82 -0.75 -20.70
CA LYS A 308 -13.79 0.31 -20.37
C LYS A 308 -15.18 0.03 -20.93
N LYS A 309 -15.26 -0.56 -22.13
CA LYS A 309 -16.53 -0.95 -22.76
C LYS A 309 -17.22 -2.08 -22.03
N GLU A 310 -16.48 -3.10 -21.60
CA GLU A 310 -17.06 -4.19 -20.80
C GLU A 310 -17.55 -3.68 -19.45
N LEU A 311 -16.77 -2.80 -18.80
CA LEU A 311 -17.16 -2.16 -17.56
C LEU A 311 -18.42 -1.28 -17.73
N LEU A 312 -18.53 -0.56 -18.86
CA LEU A 312 -19.73 0.20 -19.19
C LEU A 312 -20.94 -0.73 -19.36
N ALA A 313 -20.80 -1.85 -20.08
CA ALA A 313 -21.87 -2.82 -20.27
C ALA A 313 -22.38 -3.42 -18.94
N GLU A 314 -21.49 -3.57 -17.95
CA GLU A 314 -21.85 -4.03 -16.60
C GLU A 314 -22.51 -2.94 -15.73
N ILE A 315 -22.13 -1.67 -15.94
CA ILE A 315 -22.63 -0.51 -15.17
C ILE A 315 -24.01 -0.03 -15.67
N LEU A 316 -24.26 -0.03 -16.98
CA LEU A 316 -25.51 0.49 -17.56
C LEU A 316 -26.78 -0.17 -16.97
N PRO A 317 -26.86 -1.50 -16.76
CA PRO A 317 -28.01 -2.12 -16.10
C PRO A 317 -28.24 -1.64 -14.66
N LEU A 318 -27.18 -1.22 -13.95
CA LEU A 318 -27.30 -0.68 -12.59
C LEU A 318 -27.90 0.73 -12.62
N LEU A 319 -27.46 1.56 -13.57
CA LEU A 319 -27.98 2.91 -13.79
C LEU A 319 -29.43 2.89 -14.30
N ALA A 320 -29.79 1.90 -15.12
CA ALA A 320 -31.13 1.73 -15.70
C ALA A 320 -32.24 1.52 -14.66
N LYS A 321 -31.88 1.10 -13.43
CA LYS A 321 -32.83 0.94 -12.32
C LYS A 321 -33.47 2.27 -11.91
N ASN A 322 -32.79 3.40 -12.13
CA ASN A 322 -33.36 4.72 -11.90
C ASN A 322 -34.07 5.22 -13.18
N ARG A 323 -35.38 5.44 -13.07
CA ARG A 323 -36.24 5.95 -14.16
C ARG A 323 -35.74 7.26 -14.76
N GLN A 324 -35.11 8.12 -13.96
CA GLN A 324 -34.61 9.41 -14.42
C GLN A 324 -33.34 9.33 -15.27
N LEU A 325 -32.62 8.20 -15.22
CA LEU A 325 -31.38 7.98 -15.96
C LEU A 325 -31.59 7.16 -17.24
N GLN A 326 -32.81 6.65 -17.48
CA GLN A 326 -33.10 5.76 -18.63
C GLN A 326 -32.76 6.40 -19.98
N ARG A 327 -32.99 7.71 -20.14
CA ARG A 327 -32.64 8.42 -21.38
C ARG A 327 -31.13 8.40 -21.64
N THR A 328 -30.34 8.75 -20.63
CA THR A 328 -28.88 8.73 -20.68
C THR A 328 -28.36 7.31 -20.91
N VAL A 329 -28.93 6.32 -20.21
CA VAL A 329 -28.55 4.91 -20.38
C VAL A 329 -28.84 4.39 -21.78
N ALA A 330 -29.99 4.75 -22.38
CA ALA A 330 -30.34 4.33 -23.74
C ALA A 330 -29.36 4.90 -24.78
N GLU A 331 -28.95 6.17 -24.60
CA GLU A 331 -27.94 6.81 -25.45
C GLU A 331 -26.61 6.04 -25.43
N PHE A 332 -26.06 5.75 -24.25
CA PHE A 332 -24.78 5.04 -24.15
C PHE A 332 -24.87 3.55 -24.48
N THR A 333 -26.03 2.91 -24.28
CA THR A 333 -26.27 1.54 -24.75
C THR A 333 -26.15 1.44 -26.27
N SER A 334 -26.56 2.48 -27.00
CA SER A 334 -26.44 2.51 -28.47
C SER A 334 -25.01 2.70 -28.97
N CYS A 335 -24.09 3.13 -28.10
CA CYS A 335 -22.68 3.37 -28.43
C CYS A 335 -21.74 2.20 -28.08
N LEU A 336 -22.25 1.15 -27.44
CA LEU A 336 -21.49 -0.07 -27.10
C LEU A 336 -21.29 -0.96 -28.32
#